data_AF-A0A494XBF1-F1
#
_entry.id   AF-A0A494XBF1-F1
#
_cell.length_a   1.000
_cell.length_b   1.000
_cell.length_c   1.000
_cell.angle_alpha   90.00
_cell.angle_beta   90.00
_cell.angle_gamma   90.00
#
_symmetry.space_group_name_H-M   'P 1'
#
loop_
_entity.id
_entity.type
_entity.pdbx_description
1 polymer ?
#
loop_
_entity_poly.entity_id
_entity_poly.type
_entity_poly.pdbx_seq_one_letter_code
_entity_poly.pdbx_strand_id
1 'polypeptide(L)' 'MLIVVCLILFAAILALVEVPPLWRRKLKKEAWVFSIFLLGGTFLSIAQTMHAVLPNPLLWINYVYTPISNIVFNQLLG' A
#
# COMPACT_ATOMS: atom_id res chain seq x y z
N MET A 1 14.32 -9.52 12.23
CA MET A 1 13.27 -10.55 12.46
C MET A 1 12.26 -10.13 13.51
N LEU A 2 12.67 -9.64 14.70
CA LEU A 2 11.73 -9.17 15.76
C LEU A 2 10.70 -8.15 15.26
N ILE A 3 11.12 -7.15 14.48
CA ILE A 3 10.22 -6.11 13.93
C ILE A 3 9.11 -6.73 13.06
N VAL A 4 9.43 -7.71 12.23
CA VAL A 4 8.45 -8.38 11.36
C VAL A 4 7.40 -9.13 12.20
N VAL A 5 7.84 -9.80 13.28
CA VAL A 5 6.92 -10.46 14.22
C VAL A 5 6.00 -9.43 14.89
N CYS A 6 6.54 -8.29 15.33
CA CYS A 6 5.73 -7.20 15.89
C CYS A 6 4.69 -6.67 14.89
N LEU A 7 5.07 -6.48 13.62
CA LEU A 7 4.15 -6.02 12.57
C LEU A 7 3.01 -7.03 12.33
N ILE A 8 3.33 -8.32 12.26
CA ILE A 8 2.33 -9.38 12.08
C ILE A 8 1.38 -9.44 13.27
N LEU A 9 1.90 -9.38 14.50
CA LEU A 9 1.08 -9.38 15.71
C LEU A 9 0.17 -8.16 15.78
N PHE A 10 0.70 -6.98 15.43
CA PHE A 10 -0.09 -5.75 15.40
C PHE A 10 -1.20 -5.82 14.37
N ALA A 11 -0.91 -6.30 13.15
CA ALA A 11 -1.91 -6.52 12.12
C ALA A 11 -2.99 -7.54 12.56
N ALA A 12 -2.60 -8.62 13.22
CA ALA A 12 -3.54 -9.62 13.74
C ALA A 12 -4.47 -9.03 14.82
N ILE A 13 -3.94 -8.20 15.73
CA ILE A 13 -4.74 -7.50 16.74
C ILE A 13 -5.74 -6.55 16.07
N LEU A 14 -5.30 -5.75 15.10
CA LEU A 14 -6.18 -4.85 14.35
C LEU A 14 -7.29 -5.62 13.64
N ALA A 15 -6.96 -6.73 12.98
CA ALA A 15 -7.95 -7.59 12.33
C ALA A 15 -8.96 -8.14 13.34
N LEU A 16 -8.51 -8.59 14.52
CA LEU A 16 -9.39 -9.13 15.55
C LEU A 16 -10.30 -8.07 16.18
N VAL A 17 -9.88 -6.81 16.22
CA VAL A 17 -10.68 -5.71 16.76
C VAL A 17 -11.68 -5.20 15.72
N GLU A 18 -11.27 -5.00 14.46
CA GLU A 18 -12.07 -4.32 13.44
C GLU A 18 -12.92 -5.26 12.58
N VAL A 19 -12.42 -6.46 12.23
CA VAL A 19 -13.14 -7.38 11.33
C VAL A 19 -14.43 -7.94 11.95
N PRO A 20 -14.47 -8.39 13.23
CA PRO A 20 -15.69 -8.94 13.80
C PRO A 20 -16.85 -7.94 13.89
N PRO A 21 -16.66 -6.67 14.31
CA PRO A 21 -17.71 -5.66 14.23
C PRO A 21 -18.24 -5.44 12.81
N LEU A 22 -17.36 -5.36 11.80
CA LEU A 22 -17.74 -5.19 10.41
C LEU A 22 -18.57 -6.38 9.90
N TRP A 23 -18.15 -7.60 10.25
CA TRP A 23 -18.88 -8.81 9.90
C TRP A 23 -20.25 -8.89 10.56
N ARG A 24 -20.33 -8.59 11.86
CA ARG A 24 -21.59 -8.56 12.62
C ARG A 24 -22.59 -7.56 12.05
N ARG A 25 -22.12 -6.43 11.53
CA ARG A 25 -22.93 -5.39 10.88
C ARG A 25 -23.28 -5.70 9.42
N LYS A 26 -22.90 -6.88 8.89
CA LYS A 26 -23.04 -7.28 7.48
C LYS A 26 -22.34 -6.33 6.48
N LEU A 27 -21.36 -5.56 6.96
CA LEU A 27 -20.55 -4.61 6.20
C LEU A 27 -19.41 -5.34 5.48
N LYS A 28 -19.79 -6.24 4.55
CA LYS A 28 -18.84 -7.13 3.87
C LYS A 28 -17.89 -6.37 2.94
N LYS A 29 -18.35 -5.29 2.32
CA LYS A 29 -17.52 -4.47 1.42
C LYS A 29 -16.44 -3.74 2.21
N GLU A 30 -16.83 -3.16 3.34
CA GLU A 30 -15.97 -2.44 4.26
C GLU A 30 -14.94 -3.38 4.89
N ALA A 31 -15.36 -4.58 5.31
CA ALA A 31 -14.44 -5.63 5.78
C ALA A 31 -13.41 -6.04 4.72
N TRP A 32 -13.85 -6.15 3.46
CA TRP A 32 -12.98 -6.51 2.35
C TRP A 32 -11.96 -5.40 2.04
N VAL A 33 -12.42 -4.15 1.96
CA VAL A 33 -11.55 -2.97 1.78
C VAL A 33 -10.55 -2.87 2.93
N PHE A 34 -11.01 -2.93 4.19
CA PHE A 34 -10.16 -2.91 5.37
C PHE A 34 -9.08 -4.00 5.31
N SER A 35 -9.46 -5.24 4.98
CA SER A 35 -8.52 -6.35 4.92
C SER A 35 -7.45 -6.15 3.84
N ILE A 36 -7.83 -5.62 2.67
CA ILE A 36 -6.87 -5.30 1.60
C ILE A 36 -5.88 -4.23 2.05
N PHE A 37 -6.37 -3.15 2.67
CA PHE A 37 -5.50 -2.09 3.17
C PHE A 37 -4.59 -2.57 4.29
N LEU A 38 -5.10 -3.39 5.21
CA LEU A 38 -4.33 -3.96 6.30
C LEU A 38 -3.24 -4.90 5.78
N LEU A 39 -3.58 -5.82 4.88
CA LEU A 39 -2.61 -6.74 4.27
C LEU A 39 -1.59 -5.99 3.40
N GLY A 40 -2.05 -5.05 2.58
CA GLY A 40 -1.17 -4.23 1.74
C GLY A 40 -0.18 -3.41 2.56
N GLY A 41 -0.66 -2.68 3.57
CA GLY A 41 0.19 -1.92 4.48
C GLY A 41 1.19 -2.80 5.22
N THR A 42 0.73 -3.92 5.78
CA THR A 42 1.60 -4.87 6.50
C THR A 42 2.66 -5.47 5.57
N PHE A 43 2.28 -5.87 4.36
CA PHE A 43 3.19 -6.40 3.35
C PHE A 43 4.25 -5.37 2.97
N LEU A 44 3.86 -4.11 2.68
CA LEU A 44 4.80 -3.03 2.39
C LEU A 44 5.76 -2.77 3.56
N SER A 45 5.25 -2.73 4.80
CA SER A 45 6.08 -2.51 5.99
C SER A 45 7.11 -3.63 6.19
N ILE A 46 6.71 -4.89 5.96
CA ILE A 46 7.63 -6.04 6.01
C ILE A 46 8.67 -5.94 4.89
N ALA A 47 8.24 -5.69 3.66
CA ALA A 47 9.13 -5.56 2.52
C ALA A 47 10.16 -4.45 2.72
N GLN A 48 9.74 -3.30 3.24
CA GLN A 48 10.63 -2.19 3.63
C GLN A 48 11.62 -2.61 4.72
N THR A 49 11.16 -3.31 5.76
CA THR A 49 12.01 -3.80 6.87
C THR A 49 13.05 -4.81 6.40
N MET A 50 12.74 -5.60 5.38
CA MET A 50 13.65 -6.57 4.78
C MET A 50 14.67 -5.92 3.82
N HIS A 51 14.69 -4.59 3.72
CA HIS A 51 15.47 -3.86 2.72
C HIS A 51 15.23 -4.40 1.30
N ALA A 52 14.04 -4.95 1.04
CA ALA A 52 13.67 -5.29 -0.31
C ALA A 52 13.77 -3.99 -1.13
N VAL A 53 14.31 -4.10 -2.34
CA VAL A 53 14.40 -2.97 -3.26
C VAL A 53 12.98 -2.65 -3.70
N LEU A 54 12.27 -1.89 -2.87
CA LEU A 54 11.02 -1.26 -3.29
C LEU A 54 11.44 -0.28 -4.38
N PRO A 55 10.96 -0.47 -5.63
CA PRO A 55 11.28 0.46 -6.69
C PRO A 55 10.87 1.85 -6.21
N ASN A 56 11.82 2.78 -6.28
CA ASN A 56 11.64 4.14 -5.77
C ASN A 56 10.32 4.70 -6.32
N PRO A 57 9.36 5.15 -5.48
CA PRO A 57 8.10 5.72 -5.95
C PRO A 57 8.30 6.87 -6.95
N LEU A 58 9.41 7.61 -6.81
CA LEU A 58 9.81 8.64 -7.77
C LEU A 58 10.06 8.09 -9.17
N LEU A 59 10.50 6.85 -9.31
CA LEU A 59 10.69 6.19 -10.60
C LEU A 59 9.35 5.95 -11.31
N TRP A 60 8.31 5.57 -10.55
CA TRP A 60 6.96 5.37 -11.07
C TRP A 60 6.31 6.71 -11.44
N ILE A 61 6.49 7.72 -10.58
CA ILE A 61 6.04 9.08 -10.87
C ILE A 61 6.73 9.59 -12.15
N ASN A 62 8.04 9.42 -12.27
CA ASN A 62 8.80 9.79 -13.47
C ASN A 62 8.30 9.04 -14.71
N TYR A 63 8.01 7.74 -14.62
CA TYR A 63 7.48 6.97 -15.76
C TYR A 63 6.17 7.56 -16.30
N VAL A 64 5.29 8.03 -15.41
CA VAL A 64 4.03 8.70 -15.80
C VAL A 64 4.27 10.14 -16.27
N TYR A 65 5.19 10.87 -15.63
CA TYR A 65 5.45 12.28 -15.93
C TYR A 65 6.23 12.51 -17.23
N THR A 66 7.19 11.64 -17.56
CA THR A 66 8.06 11.77 -18.74
C THR A 66 7.28 11.90 -20.06
N PRO A 67 6.27 11.06 -20.37
CA PRO A 67 5.51 11.23 -21.62
C PRO A 67 4.73 12.55 -21.63
N ILE A 68 4.17 12.97 -20.49
CA ILE A 68 3.44 14.24 -20.38
C ILE A 68 4.38 15.43 -20.60
N SER A 69 5.56 15.43 -19.94
CA SER A 69 6.54 16.50 -20.13
C SER A 69 7.00 16.58 -21.58
N ASN A 70 7.20 15.44 -22.24
CA ASN A 70 7.62 15.41 -23.64
C ASN A 70 6.55 15.98 -24.58
N ILE A 71 5.27 15.68 -24.35
CA ILE A 71 4.16 16.27 -25.13
C ILE A 71 4.12 17.79 -24.92
N VAL A 72 4.19 18.24 -23.67
CA VAL A 72 4.15 19.67 -23.32
C VAL A 72 5.36 20.41 -23.90
N PHE A 73 6.57 19.86 -23.75
CA PHE A 73 7.79 20.45 -24.32
C PHE A 73 7.73 20.51 -25.85
N ASN A 74 7.24 19.46 -26.51
CA ASN A 74 7.14 19.41 -27.97
C ASN A 74 6.08 20.38 -28.52
N GLN A 75 5.02 20.69 -27.75
CA GLN A 75 4.01 21.69 -28.13
C GLN A 75 4.41 23.14 -27.85
N LEU A 76 5.36 23.36 -26.93
CA LEU A 76 5.83 24.71 -26.58
C LEU A 76 7.04 25.17 -27.41
N LEU A 77 7.82 24.23 -27.95
CA LEU A 77 9.03 24.50 -28.75
C LEU A 77 8.88 24.12 -30.24
N GLY A 78 7.73 23.58 -30.66
CA GLY A 78 7.39 23.27 -32.06
C GLY A 78 6.32 24.22 -32.59
#